data_AF-A0A815FKX1-F1
#
_entry.id   AF-A0A815FKX1-F1
#
_cell.length_a   1.000
_cell.length_b   1.000
_cell.length_c   1.000
_cell.angle_alpha   90.00
_cell.angle_beta   90.00
_cell.angle_gamma   90.00
#
_symmetry.space_group_name_H-M   'P 1'
#
loop_
_entity.id
_entity.type
_entity.pdbx_description
1 polymer ?
#
loop_
_entity_poly.entity_id
_entity_poly.type
_entity_poly.pdbx_seq_one_letter_code
_entity_poly.pdbx_strand_id
1 'polypeptide(L)'
;MDLSIRKQEQSPTIPSRPILNPATSTSLIQSSTGQNSPHIPIPSVSSHNSNHKQQFIPIPPVIQQQQQQQKHRIIHQSKYAQLLNVIEEMGKDIKPTYAGNKNSAERLRRAIASARILTRECQLECDRNNRS
;
A
#
# COMPACT_ATOMS: atom_id res chain seq x y z
N MET A 1 -15.78 64.05 37.52
CA MET A 1 -16.19 63.08 38.54
C MET A 1 -15.69 61.73 38.07
N ASP A 2 -14.63 61.26 38.71
CA ASP A 2 -13.99 59.96 38.52
C ASP A 2 -15.00 58.85 38.81
N LEU A 3 -15.01 57.78 38.00
CA LEU A 3 -15.30 56.46 38.53
C LEU A 3 -14.60 55.40 37.67
N SER A 4 -13.37 55.14 38.11
CA SER A 4 -12.61 53.92 37.82
C SER A 4 -13.47 52.65 37.90
N ILE A 5 -13.61 51.92 36.80
CA ILE A 5 -14.04 50.50 36.81
C ILE A 5 -12.91 49.66 36.23
N ARG A 6 -11.97 49.30 37.12
CA ARG A 6 -11.09 48.16 36.94
C ARG A 6 -11.94 46.90 37.03
N LYS A 7 -12.29 46.30 35.90
CA LYS A 7 -12.75 44.91 35.89
C LYS A 7 -11.54 43.99 35.82
N GLN A 8 -11.53 43.12 36.82
CA GLN A 8 -10.51 42.14 37.19
C GLN A 8 -9.99 41.31 36.03
N GLU A 9 -8.66 41.19 36.03
CA GLU A 9 -7.88 40.14 35.40
C GLU A 9 -8.41 38.77 35.81
N GLN A 10 -9.10 38.09 34.88
CA GLN A 10 -9.55 36.72 35.06
C GLN A 10 -8.57 35.82 34.31
N SER A 11 -7.64 35.24 35.05
CA SER A 11 -6.59 34.35 34.56
C SER A 11 -7.19 33.16 33.79
N PRO A 12 -6.61 32.75 32.65
CA PRO A 12 -7.14 31.63 31.87
C PRO A 12 -6.97 30.31 32.64
N THR A 13 -8.08 29.62 32.91
CA THR A 13 -8.08 28.27 33.49
C THR A 13 -7.49 27.30 32.48
N ILE A 14 -6.29 26.79 32.78
CA ILE A 14 -5.58 25.79 31.98
C ILE A 14 -6.27 24.43 32.21
N PRO A 15 -6.77 23.73 31.18
CA PRO A 15 -7.27 22.37 31.37
C PRO A 15 -6.10 21.42 31.69
N SER A 16 -6.17 20.79 32.86
CA SER A 16 -5.19 19.82 33.35
C SER A 16 -5.00 18.66 32.38
N ARG A 17 -3.76 18.44 31.90
CA ARG A 17 -3.37 17.24 31.17
C ARG A 17 -3.43 16.01 32.10
N PRO A 18 -3.92 14.85 31.65
CA PRO A 18 -3.78 13.61 32.40
C PRO A 18 -2.29 13.21 32.47
N ILE A 19 -1.86 12.89 33.69
CA ILE A 19 -0.51 12.46 34.07
C ILE A 19 -0.22 11.09 33.47
N LEU A 20 0.91 10.97 32.78
CA LEU A 20 1.52 9.71 32.37
C LEU A 20 2.04 8.99 33.62
N ASN A 21 1.42 7.89 33.98
CA ASN A 21 1.78 7.01 35.07
C ASN A 21 2.93 6.07 34.65
N PRO A 22 4.10 6.07 35.33
CA PRO A 22 5.12 5.07 35.14
C PRO A 22 4.95 3.87 36.09
N ALA A 23 5.24 2.69 35.54
CA ALA A 23 5.58 1.43 36.21
C ALA A 23 4.49 0.66 36.97
N THR A 24 4.15 -0.53 36.45
CA THR A 24 4.08 -1.74 37.27
C THR A 24 4.47 -2.95 36.41
N SER A 25 5.60 -3.56 36.75
CA SER A 25 6.02 -4.86 36.23
C SER A 25 5.15 -5.99 36.81
N THR A 26 5.21 -7.14 36.13
CA THR A 26 4.95 -8.51 36.62
C THR A 26 3.59 -9.10 36.24
N SER A 27 3.57 -9.99 35.24
CA SER A 27 3.36 -11.42 35.49
C SER A 27 3.60 -12.28 34.25
N LEU A 28 4.22 -13.43 34.51
CA LEU A 28 4.62 -14.49 33.59
C LEU A 28 3.40 -15.06 32.85
N ILE A 29 3.50 -15.15 31.52
CA ILE A 29 2.64 -16.03 30.74
C ILE A 29 3.55 -16.96 29.93
N GLN A 30 3.51 -18.20 30.37
CA GLN A 30 4.03 -19.39 29.72
C GLN A 30 3.18 -19.71 28.50
N SER A 31 3.81 -19.79 27.33
CA SER A 31 3.17 -20.37 26.14
C SER A 31 4.23 -21.08 25.29
N SER A 32 4.20 -22.40 25.44
CA SER A 32 4.58 -23.45 24.49
C SER A 32 5.03 -22.97 23.10
N THR A 33 6.32 -23.16 22.80
CA THR A 33 6.85 -23.12 21.43
C THR A 33 6.38 -24.37 20.68
N GLY A 34 5.24 -24.25 19.99
CA GLY A 34 4.86 -25.18 18.94
C GLY A 34 5.80 -24.99 17.75
N GLN A 35 6.67 -25.97 17.52
CA GLN A 35 7.44 -26.09 16.29
C GLN A 35 6.48 -26.16 15.09
N ASN A 36 6.62 -25.26 14.13
CA ASN A 36 6.12 -25.44 12.78
C ASN A 36 7.22 -24.97 11.83
N SER A 37 8.13 -25.88 11.55
CA SER A 37 9.17 -25.73 10.53
C SER A 37 8.58 -26.06 9.17
N PRO A 38 8.71 -25.21 8.14
CA PRO A 38 8.38 -25.59 6.77
C PRO A 38 9.42 -26.61 6.26
N HIS A 39 8.97 -27.85 6.06
CA HIS A 39 9.74 -28.94 5.48
C HIS A 39 10.04 -28.64 4.00
N ILE A 40 11.31 -28.33 3.71
CA ILE A 40 11.86 -28.21 2.35
C ILE A 40 12.34 -29.61 1.93
N PRO A 41 11.82 -30.24 0.86
CA PRO A 41 12.40 -31.49 0.37
C PRO A 41 13.66 -31.18 -0.44
N ILE A 42 14.79 -31.78 -0.05
CA ILE A 42 16.03 -31.84 -0.82
C ILE A 42 15.88 -32.96 -1.86
N PRO A 43 16.11 -32.73 -3.16
CA PRO A 43 16.20 -33.83 -4.12
C PRO A 43 17.59 -34.49 -4.06
N SER A 44 17.62 -35.74 -3.62
CA SER A 44 18.79 -36.62 -3.72
C SER A 44 19.05 -36.99 -5.17
N VAL A 45 20.26 -36.72 -5.65
CA VAL A 45 20.76 -37.22 -6.94
C VAL A 45 21.24 -38.67 -6.77
N SER A 46 20.70 -39.59 -7.56
CA SER A 46 21.25 -40.93 -7.75
C SER A 46 21.29 -41.25 -9.23
N SER A 47 22.50 -41.33 -9.77
CA SER A 47 22.78 -41.93 -11.07
C SER A 47 23.00 -43.42 -10.89
N HIS A 48 22.29 -44.30 -11.61
CA HIS A 48 22.84 -45.10 -12.72
C HIS A 48 21.95 -46.31 -13.15
N ASN A 49 21.63 -46.29 -14.47
CA ASN A 49 21.59 -47.38 -15.46
C ASN A 49 20.58 -48.56 -15.37
N SER A 50 19.56 -48.55 -16.25
CA SER A 50 19.34 -49.61 -17.26
C SER A 50 18.15 -49.35 -18.20
N ASN A 51 18.32 -49.83 -19.43
CA ASN A 51 17.43 -49.85 -20.58
C ASN A 51 15.95 -50.21 -20.29
N HIS A 52 15.00 -49.36 -20.73
CA HIS A 52 13.80 -49.82 -21.45
C HIS A 52 13.03 -48.63 -22.08
N LYS A 53 12.66 -48.78 -23.36
CA LYS A 53 11.77 -47.84 -24.06
C LYS A 53 10.40 -47.78 -23.37
N GLN A 54 9.93 -46.60 -22.99
CA GLN A 54 8.54 -46.21 -23.23
C GLN A 54 8.35 -44.69 -23.17
N GLN A 55 7.68 -44.21 -24.21
CA GLN A 55 7.26 -42.84 -24.45
C GLN A 55 6.19 -42.44 -23.43
N PHE A 56 6.47 -41.49 -22.55
CA PHE A 56 5.44 -40.70 -21.90
C PHE A 56 6.00 -39.33 -21.59
N ILE A 57 5.68 -38.36 -22.46
CA ILE A 57 5.96 -36.95 -22.23
C ILE A 57 4.89 -36.45 -21.26
N PRO A 58 5.21 -36.05 -20.01
CA PRO A 58 4.26 -35.34 -19.18
C PRO A 58 4.16 -33.92 -19.72
N ILE A 59 3.03 -33.58 -20.34
CA ILE A 59 2.73 -32.23 -20.83
C ILE A 59 2.52 -31.34 -19.58
N PRO A 60 3.33 -30.29 -19.35
CA PRO A 60 3.10 -29.38 -18.25
C PRO A 60 1.90 -28.46 -18.56
N PRO A 61 0.91 -28.30 -17.66
CA PRO A 61 -0.15 -27.30 -17.81
C PRO A 61 0.37 -25.90 -17.42
N VAL A 62 1.29 -25.33 -18.21
CA VAL A 62 1.91 -24.00 -17.96
C VAL A 62 1.35 -22.90 -18.89
N ILE A 63 0.44 -23.23 -19.82
CA ILE A 63 -0.02 -22.26 -20.82
C ILE A 63 -1.13 -21.31 -20.30
N GLN A 64 -1.87 -21.66 -19.24
CA GLN A 64 -3.03 -20.85 -18.81
C GLN A 64 -2.68 -19.64 -17.94
N GLN A 65 -1.50 -19.60 -17.28
CA GLN A 65 -1.15 -18.52 -16.35
C GLN A 65 -0.50 -17.30 -17.01
N GLN A 66 0.04 -17.41 -18.23
CA GLN A 66 0.78 -16.31 -18.87
C GLN A 66 -0.13 -15.27 -19.56
N GLN A 67 -1.31 -15.65 -20.04
CA GLN A 67 -2.21 -14.71 -20.74
C GLN A 67 -2.83 -13.65 -19.80
N GLN A 68 -3.04 -13.97 -18.52
CA GLN A 68 -3.60 -13.02 -17.55
C GLN A 68 -2.62 -11.89 -17.17
N GLN A 69 -1.32 -12.14 -17.28
CA GLN A 69 -0.30 -11.16 -16.91
C GLN A 69 -0.06 -10.10 -17.99
N GLN A 70 -0.23 -10.47 -19.27
CA GLN A 70 -0.15 -9.52 -20.39
C GLN A 70 -1.30 -8.50 -20.37
N LYS A 71 -2.53 -8.94 -20.06
CA LYS A 71 -3.67 -8.03 -19.91
C LYS A 71 -3.44 -6.99 -18.82
N HIS A 72 -2.92 -7.41 -17.66
CA HIS A 72 -2.56 -6.46 -16.60
C HIS A 72 -1.46 -5.49 -17.05
N ARG A 73 -0.42 -5.97 -17.74
CA ARG A 73 0.65 -5.10 -18.27
C ARG A 73 0.12 -4.04 -19.25
N ILE A 74 -0.78 -4.42 -20.16
CA ILE A 74 -1.36 -3.47 -21.14
C ILE A 74 -2.29 -2.48 -20.45
N ILE A 75 -3.12 -2.96 -19.51
CA ILE A 75 -3.96 -2.06 -18.70
C ILE A 75 -3.03 -1.07 -18.00
N HIS A 76 -2.09 -1.52 -17.18
CA HIS A 76 -1.16 -0.65 -16.44
C HIS A 76 -0.24 0.23 -17.32
N GLN A 77 -0.07 -0.07 -18.62
CA GLN A 77 0.73 0.76 -19.53
C GLN A 77 -0.04 1.93 -20.15
N SER A 78 -1.36 1.82 -20.32
CA SER A 78 -2.18 2.91 -20.89
C SER A 78 -2.19 4.16 -20.00
N LYS A 79 -2.20 5.37 -20.60
CA LYS A 79 -2.24 6.62 -19.81
C LYS A 79 -3.49 6.69 -18.94
N TYR A 80 -4.61 6.19 -19.45
CA TYR A 80 -5.87 6.09 -18.71
C TYR A 80 -5.76 5.21 -17.46
N ALA A 81 -5.19 4.00 -17.56
CA ALA A 81 -5.07 3.16 -16.36
C ALA A 81 -4.04 3.69 -15.37
N GLN A 82 -2.95 4.31 -15.84
CA GLN A 82 -2.04 5.02 -14.94
C GLN A 82 -2.79 6.12 -14.17
N LEU A 83 -3.73 6.83 -14.82
CA LEU A 83 -4.54 7.85 -14.18
C LEU A 83 -5.49 7.24 -13.13
N LEU A 84 -6.15 6.13 -13.45
CA LEU A 84 -6.98 5.40 -12.49
C LEU A 84 -6.18 4.96 -11.25
N ASN A 85 -4.98 4.40 -11.44
CA ASN A 85 -4.10 4.01 -10.34
C ASN A 85 -3.72 5.19 -9.44
N VAL A 86 -3.41 6.35 -10.01
CA VAL A 86 -3.10 7.57 -9.23
C VAL A 86 -4.32 8.01 -8.42
N ILE A 87 -5.52 7.96 -8.99
CA ILE A 87 -6.76 8.32 -8.30
C ILE A 87 -7.02 7.37 -7.11
N GLU A 88 -6.84 6.06 -7.30
CA GLU A 88 -6.98 5.08 -6.22
C GLU A 88 -5.97 5.31 -5.08
N GLU A 89 -4.71 5.59 -5.43
CA GLU A 89 -3.65 5.93 -4.47
C GLU A 89 -3.98 7.21 -3.69
N MET A 90 -4.51 8.24 -4.36
CA MET A 90 -4.95 9.47 -3.71
C MET A 90 -6.01 9.21 -2.65
N GLY A 91 -6.98 8.35 -2.93
CA GLY A 91 -8.04 7.98 -2.00
C GLY A 91 -7.52 7.45 -0.65
N LYS A 92 -6.38 6.76 -0.65
CA LYS A 92 -5.73 6.22 0.56
C LYS A 92 -5.13 7.33 1.44
N ASP A 93 -4.67 8.43 0.85
CA ASP A 93 -4.08 9.54 1.58
C ASP A 93 -5.10 10.53 2.15
N ILE A 94 -6.34 10.56 1.64
CA ILE A 94 -7.35 11.56 2.04
C ILE A 94 -7.60 11.55 3.55
N LYS A 95 -7.96 10.39 4.13
CA LYS A 95 -8.26 10.28 5.57
C LYS A 95 -7.04 10.67 6.45
N PRO A 96 -5.83 10.11 6.24
CA PRO A 96 -4.68 10.49 7.05
C PRO A 96 -4.24 11.94 6.85
N THR A 97 -4.46 12.56 5.68
CA THR A 97 -4.23 13.99 5.49
C THR A 97 -5.15 14.85 6.36
N TYR A 98 -6.45 14.52 6.44
CA TYR A 98 -7.37 15.23 7.34
C TYR A 98 -7.03 15.03 8.82
N ALA A 99 -6.40 13.91 9.18
CA ALA A 99 -5.85 13.67 10.51
C ALA A 99 -4.54 14.43 10.80
N GLY A 100 -4.05 15.26 9.86
CA GLY A 100 -2.84 16.07 10.04
C GLY A 100 -1.53 15.35 9.69
N ASN A 101 -1.57 14.21 9.00
CA ASN A 101 -0.34 13.53 8.57
C ASN A 101 0.36 14.31 7.45
N LYS A 102 1.51 14.91 7.79
CA LYS A 102 2.31 15.75 6.88
C LYS A 102 2.81 14.98 5.65
N ASN A 103 3.17 13.70 5.81
CA ASN A 103 3.67 12.89 4.71
C ASN A 103 2.56 12.53 3.72
N SER A 104 1.39 12.11 4.21
CA SER A 104 0.21 11.88 3.36
C SER A 104 -0.23 13.16 2.64
N ALA A 105 -0.19 14.32 3.31
CA ALA A 105 -0.49 15.60 2.69
C ALA A 105 0.48 15.95 1.54
N GLU A 106 1.78 15.69 1.69
CA GLU A 106 2.75 15.86 0.62
C GLU A 106 2.50 14.87 -0.53
N ARG A 107 2.29 13.58 -0.22
CA ARG A 107 1.95 12.57 -1.24
C ARG A 107 0.71 12.96 -2.04
N LEU A 108 -0.35 13.40 -1.37
CA LEU A 108 -1.59 13.85 -2.00
C LEU A 108 -1.34 15.05 -2.92
N ARG A 109 -0.57 16.06 -2.48
CA ARG A 109 -0.20 17.21 -3.34
C ARG A 109 0.56 16.78 -4.59
N ARG A 110 1.53 15.87 -4.46
CA ARG A 110 2.31 15.35 -5.58
C ARG A 110 1.46 14.51 -6.53
N ALA A 111 0.58 13.67 -5.99
CA ALA A 111 -0.35 12.86 -6.77
C ALA A 111 -1.34 13.72 -7.57
N ILE A 112 -1.86 14.80 -6.98
CA ILE A 112 -2.72 15.77 -7.69
C ILE A 112 -1.95 16.41 -8.87
N ALA A 113 -0.71 16.86 -8.64
CA ALA A 113 0.09 17.46 -9.70
C ALA A 113 0.38 16.48 -10.85
N SER A 114 0.73 15.24 -10.52
CA SER A 114 0.95 14.16 -11.50
C SER A 114 -0.33 13.82 -12.28
N ALA A 115 -1.47 13.68 -11.60
CA ALA A 115 -2.76 13.39 -12.23
C ALA A 115 -3.15 14.46 -13.25
N ARG A 116 -2.87 15.74 -12.98
CA ARG A 116 -3.13 16.84 -13.92
C ARG A 116 -2.34 16.70 -15.22
N ILE A 117 -1.05 16.38 -15.13
CA ILE A 117 -0.20 16.16 -16.30
C ILE A 117 -0.72 14.95 -17.09
N LEU A 118 -0.99 13.86 -16.38
CA LEU A 118 -1.42 12.60 -16.98
C LEU A 118 -2.80 12.71 -17.65
N THR A 119 -3.70 13.53 -17.10
CA THR A 119 -5.00 13.84 -17.73
C THR A 119 -4.80 14.50 -19.09
N ARG A 120 -3.85 15.45 -19.20
CA ARG A 120 -3.52 16.09 -20.48
C ARG A 120 -2.97 15.09 -21.49
N GLU A 121 -2.10 14.18 -21.05
CA GLU A 121 -1.57 13.12 -21.91
C GLU A 121 -2.66 12.14 -22.36
N CYS A 122 -3.56 11.75 -21.46
CA CYS A 122 -4.68 10.86 -21.76
C CYS A 122 -5.62 11.47 -22.79
N GLN A 123 -5.93 12.77 -22.68
CA GLN A 123 -6.76 13.48 -23.66
C GLN A 123 -6.13 13.43 -25.06
N LEU A 124 -4.83 13.75 -25.15
CA LEU A 124 -4.09 13.74 -26.41
C LEU A 124 -3.98 12.34 -27.04
N GLU A 125 -3.83 11.30 -26.21
CA GLU A 125 -3.84 9.90 -26.65
C GLU A 125 -5.21 9.53 -27.27
N CYS A 126 -6.31 9.94 -26.63
CA CYS A 126 -7.67 9.73 -27.17
C CYS A 126 -7.90 10.49 -28.48
N ASP A 127 -7.47 11.75 -28.58
CA ASP A 127 -7.63 12.55 -29.82
C ASP A 127 -6.91 11.92 -31.02
N ARG A 128 -5.72 11.32 -30.78
CA ARG A 128 -4.98 10.56 -31.81
C ARG A 128 -5.68 9.27 -32.21
N ASN A 129 -6.20 8.52 -31.23
CA ASN A 129 -6.86 7.24 -31.47
C ASN A 129 -8.22 7.40 -32.16
N ASN A 130 -8.87 8.57 -32.03
CA ASN A 130 -10.11 8.90 -32.74
C ASN A 130 -9.88 9.43 -34.18
N ARG A 131 -8.65 9.85 -34.50
CA ARG A 131 -8.28 10.37 -35.83
C ARG A 131 -7.62 9.31 -36.72
N SER A 132 -7.29 8.15 -36.15
CA SER A 132 -6.69 7.00 -36.83
C SER A 132 -7.79 6.00 -37.21
#